data_AF-A0A8H6W6D8-F1
#
_entry.id   AF-A0A8H6W6D8-F1
#
_cell.length_a   1.000
_cell.length_b   1.000
_cell.length_c   1.000
_cell.angle_alpha   90.00
_cell.angle_beta   90.00
_cell.angle_gamma   90.00
#
_symmetry.space_group_name_H-M   'P 1'
#
loop_
_entity.id
_entity.type
_entity.pdbx_description
1 polymer ?
#
loop_
_entity_poly.entity_id
_entity_poly.type
_entity_poly.pdbx_seq_one_letter_code
_entity_poly.pdbx_strand_id
1 'polypeptide(L)'
;MMNVAHICDIANEIVWIRNNDKWMPGRIFLSTPKLRPKDNFLCWNVVYQDKAGHRLRKYFAPLLGELKPDTASVRQLLQEAHWI
;
A
#
# COMPACT_ATOMS: atom_id res chain seq x y z
N MET A 1 13.52 14.67 -4.48
CA MET A 1 12.70 13.74 -5.30
C MET A 1 12.72 12.39 -4.60
N MET A 2 11.63 11.97 -3.96
CA MET A 2 11.55 10.64 -3.33
C MET A 2 11.49 9.57 -4.43
N ASN A 3 12.50 8.70 -4.44
CA ASN A 3 12.63 7.62 -5.41
C ASN A 3 11.64 6.51 -5.03
N VAL A 4 10.55 6.38 -5.80
CA VAL A 4 9.41 5.48 -5.51
C VAL A 4 9.81 4.01 -5.50
N ALA A 5 10.95 3.67 -6.09
CA ALA A 5 11.49 2.31 -6.14
C ALA A 5 11.69 1.70 -4.73
N HIS A 6 12.07 2.49 -3.73
CA HIS A 6 12.42 1.96 -2.40
C HIS A 6 11.24 1.60 -1.49
N ILE A 7 9.98 1.78 -1.93
CA ILE A 7 8.84 1.71 -1.02
C ILE A 7 8.44 0.25 -0.68
N CYS A 8 8.76 -0.73 -1.54
CA CYS A 8 8.20 -2.08 -1.44
C CYS A 8 9.08 -3.17 -2.08
N ASP A 9 10.41 -3.10 -1.92
CA ASP A 9 11.31 -4.09 -2.54
C ASP A 9 11.29 -5.45 -1.82
N ILE A 10 10.61 -5.55 -0.67
CA ILE A 10 10.64 -6.72 0.20
C ILE A 10 9.27 -7.39 0.27
N ALA A 11 9.21 -8.67 -0.11
CA ALA A 11 8.03 -9.49 0.12
C ALA A 11 7.78 -9.65 1.62
N ASN A 12 6.51 -9.69 2.03
CA ASN A 12 6.04 -9.65 3.42
C ASN A 12 6.23 -8.32 4.18
N GLU A 13 6.69 -7.26 3.53
CA GLU A 13 6.72 -5.92 4.14
C GLU A 13 5.31 -5.42 4.46
N ILE A 14 5.16 -4.79 5.63
CA ILE A 14 3.91 -4.14 6.05
C ILE A 14 3.81 -2.78 5.38
N VAL A 15 2.63 -2.48 4.86
CA VAL A 15 2.34 -1.25 4.14
C VAL A 15 0.96 -0.73 4.53
N TRP A 16 0.74 0.56 4.30
CA TRP A 16 -0.58 1.18 4.40
C TRP A 16 -1.18 1.29 3.00
N ILE A 17 -2.40 0.80 2.83
CA ILE A 17 -3.14 0.92 1.57
C ILE A 17 -4.35 1.82 1.75
N ARG A 18 -4.66 2.61 0.72
CA ARG A 18 -5.90 3.38 0.63
C ARG A 18 -6.90 2.61 -0.23
N ASN A 19 -7.95 2.09 0.39
CA ASN A 19 -9.00 1.35 -0.30
C ASN A 19 -10.36 1.92 0.07
N ASN A 20 -11.14 2.35 -0.94
CA ASN A 20 -12.43 3.03 -0.75
C ASN A 20 -12.36 4.16 0.30
N ASP A 21 -11.37 5.04 0.14
CA ASP A 21 -11.09 6.18 1.02
C ASP A 21 -10.81 5.84 2.49
N LYS A 22 -10.33 4.62 2.76
CA LYS A 22 -9.88 4.22 4.10
C LYS A 22 -8.45 3.73 4.03
N TRP A 23 -7.65 4.22 4.96
CA TRP A 23 -6.33 3.65 5.21
C TRP A 23 -6.48 2.37 6.04
N MET A 24 -5.78 1.33 5.61
CA MET A 24 -5.76 0.05 6.31
C MET A 24 -4.41 -0.62 6.13
N PRO A 25 -3.99 -1.45 7.10
CA PRO A 25 -2.75 -2.18 6.99
C PRO A 25 -2.88 -3.29 5.95
N GLY A 26 -1.80 -3.53 5.23
CA GLY A 26 -1.63 -4.61 4.27
C GLY A 26 -0.22 -5.16 4.29
N ARG A 27 -0.01 -6.23 3.53
CA ARG A 27 1.28 -6.88 3.39
C ARG A 27 1.61 -7.13 1.92
N ILE A 28 2.82 -6.75 1.50
CA ILE A 28 3.32 -7.04 0.15
C ILE A 28 3.41 -8.56 -0.04
N PHE A 29 2.72 -9.09 -1.05
CA PHE A 29 2.69 -10.52 -1.31
C PHE A 29 3.75 -10.96 -2.33
N LEU A 30 4.00 -10.16 -3.37
CA LEU A 30 5.13 -10.34 -4.30
C LEU A 30 5.96 -9.06 -4.28
N SER A 31 7.28 -9.19 -4.18
CA SER A 31 8.21 -8.06 -4.25
C SER A 31 8.29 -7.45 -5.66
N THR A 32 7.96 -8.21 -6.70
CA THR A 32 8.01 -7.70 -8.07
C THR A 32 6.76 -6.88 -8.41
N PRO A 33 6.89 -5.57 -8.68
CA PRO A 33 5.76 -4.76 -9.13
C PRO A 33 5.31 -5.15 -10.54
N LYS A 34 4.07 -4.81 -10.88
CA LYS A 34 3.53 -4.93 -12.23
C LYS A 34 3.07 -3.58 -12.76
N LEU A 35 3.23 -3.36 -14.06
CA LEU A 35 2.58 -2.26 -14.75
C LEU A 35 1.07 -2.54 -14.83
N ARG A 36 0.26 -1.60 -14.34
CA ARG A 36 -1.20 -1.64 -14.48
C ARG A 36 -1.57 -1.13 -15.88
N PRO A 37 -2.23 -1.94 -16.73
CA PRO A 37 -2.50 -1.55 -18.12
C PRO A 37 -3.35 -0.30 -18.29
N LYS A 38 -4.20 0.02 -17.29
CA LYS A 38 -5.13 1.15 -17.34
C LYS A 38 -4.42 2.51 -17.32
N ASP A 39 -3.35 2.62 -16.56
CA ASP A 39 -2.73 3.92 -16.20
C ASP A 39 -1.19 3.89 -16.25
N ASN A 40 -0.59 2.76 -16.63
CA ASN A 40 0.86 2.56 -16.76
C ASN A 40 1.66 2.82 -15.47
N PHE A 41 1.03 2.75 -14.29
CA PHE A 41 1.75 2.85 -13.03
C PHE A 41 2.26 1.51 -12.55
N LEU A 42 3.45 1.52 -11.93
CA LEU A 42 3.94 0.38 -11.16
C LEU A 42 3.05 0.17 -9.94
N CYS A 43 2.59 -1.07 -9.79
CA CYS A 43 1.68 -1.47 -8.74
C CYS A 43 2.22 -2.68 -8.00
N TRP A 44 2.08 -2.67 -6.68
CA TRP A 44 2.44 -3.78 -5.84
C TRP A 44 1.20 -4.56 -5.46
N ASN A 45 1.38 -5.87 -5.41
CA ASN A 45 0.31 -6.76 -5.01
C ASN A 45 0.30 -6.90 -3.49
N VAL A 46 -0.79 -6.43 -2.87
CA VAL A 46 -0.95 -6.38 -1.42
C VAL A 46 -2.08 -7.30 -0.98
N VAL A 47 -1.83 -8.03 0.10
CA VAL A 47 -2.83 -8.80 0.84
C VAL A 47 -3.28 -7.96 2.05
N TYR A 48 -4.57 -7.89 2.28
CA TYR A 48 -5.16 -7.14 3.39
C TYR A 48 -6.44 -7.83 3.88
N GLN A 49 -6.95 -7.41 5.04
CA GLN A 49 -8.24 -7.86 5.55
C GLN A 49 -9.29 -6.76 5.39
N ASP A 50 -10.49 -7.14 4.96
CA ASP A 50 -11.63 -6.22 5.03
C ASP A 50 -12.19 -6.13 6.46
N LYS A 51 -13.24 -5.33 6.63
CA LYS A 51 -13.89 -5.14 7.94
C LYS A 51 -14.54 -6.40 8.49
N ALA A 52 -14.85 -7.38 7.65
CA ALA A 52 -15.42 -8.66 8.04
C ALA A 52 -14.33 -9.73 8.29
N GLY A 53 -13.04 -9.35 8.19
CA GLY A 53 -11.91 -10.26 8.38
C GLY A 53 -11.57 -11.12 7.16
N HIS A 54 -12.23 -10.90 6.02
CA HIS A 54 -11.91 -11.65 4.81
C HIS A 54 -10.55 -11.23 4.25
N ARG A 55 -9.73 -12.21 3.90
CA ARG A 55 -8.43 -11.99 3.28
C ARG A 55 -8.62 -11.67 1.79
N LEU A 56 -8.28 -10.45 1.41
CA LEU A 56 -8.36 -9.95 0.03
C LEU A 56 -6.96 -9.70 -0.54
N ARG A 57 -6.90 -9.58 -1.87
CA ARG A 57 -5.66 -9.34 -2.62
C ARG A 57 -5.94 -8.37 -3.76
N LYS A 58 -5.16 -7.28 -3.84
CA LYS A 58 -5.34 -6.23 -4.87
C LYS A 58 -4.01 -5.56 -5.20
N TYR A 59 -3.92 -4.96 -6.38
CA TYR A 59 -2.77 -4.15 -6.80
C TYR A 59 -3.01 -2.68 -6.44
N PHE A 60 -1.99 -2.03 -5.86
CA PHE A 60 -2.01 -0.62 -5.47
C PHE A 60 -0.79 0.11 -6.02
N ALA A 61 -0.98 1.32 -6.56
CA ALA A 61 0.09 2.18 -7.05
C ALA A 61 0.48 3.24 -6.01
N PRO A 62 1.74 3.25 -5.53
CA PRO A 62 2.24 4.29 -4.64
C PRO A 62 2.13 5.69 -5.23
N LEU A 63 2.37 5.83 -6.55
CA LEU A 63 2.31 7.11 -7.27
C LEU A 63 0.90 7.72 -7.33
N LEU A 64 -0.14 6.90 -7.18
CA LEU A 64 -1.51 7.38 -7.09
C LEU A 64 -1.94 7.69 -5.65
N GLY A 65 -1.02 7.60 -4.68
CA GLY A 65 -1.33 7.76 -3.26
C GLY A 65 -2.13 6.58 -2.69
N GLU A 66 -2.20 5.46 -3.40
CA GLU A 66 -2.94 4.26 -2.96
C GLU A 66 -2.14 3.40 -1.96
N LEU A 67 -0.82 3.61 -1.86
CA LEU A 67 0.08 2.80 -1.06
C LEU A 67 1.18 3.66 -0.41
N LYS A 68 1.51 3.37 0.86
CA LYS A 68 2.58 4.02 1.64
C LYS A 68 3.36 2.98 2.44
N PRO A 69 4.67 3.19 2.67
CA PRO A 69 5.46 2.29 3.51
C PRO A 69 5.04 2.44 4.97
N ASP A 70 5.24 1.39 5.77
CA ASP A 70 4.96 1.43 7.20
C ASP A 70 6.15 2.03 7.99
N THR A 71 6.31 3.35 7.90
CA THR A 71 7.33 4.10 8.63
C THR A 71 6.72 4.91 9.78
N ALA A 72 7.55 5.29 10.77
CA ALA A 72 7.11 6.13 11.89
C ALA A 72 6.44 7.43 11.41
N SER A 73 7.02 8.09 10.40
CA SER A 73 6.46 9.32 9.83
C SER A 73 5.09 9.09 9.16
N VAL A 74 4.91 7.98 8.43
CA VAL A 74 3.61 7.67 7.82
C VAL A 74 2.57 7.36 8.89
N ARG A 75 2.92 6.57 9.92
CA ARG A 75 2.01 6.29 11.05
C ARG A 75 1.57 7.57 11.76
N GLN A 76 2.51 8.49 12.01
CA GLN A 76 2.20 9.79 12.61
C GLN A 76 1.18 10.57 11.77
N LEU A 77 1.39 10.69 10.46
CA LEU A 77 0.46 11.37 9.56
C LEU A 77 -0.94 10.73 9.55
N LEU A 78 -1.01 9.40 9.63
CA LEU A 78 -2.28 8.67 9.69
C LEU A 78 -3.01 8.90 11.02
N GLN A 79 -2.28 8.96 12.14
CA GLN A 79 -2.81 9.29 13.46
C GLN A 79 -3.34 10.72 13.52
N GLU A 80 -2.56 11.69 13.05
CA GLU A 80 -2.98 13.12 12.99
C GLU A 80 -4.25 13.31 12.16
N ALA A 81 -4.41 12.52 11.10
CA ALA A 81 -5.60 12.53 10.26
C ALA A 81 -6.73 11.60 10.74
N HIS A 82 -6.62 11.00 11.95
CA HIS A 82 -7.63 10.16 12.59
C HIS A 82 -8.03 8.91 11.77
N TRP A 83 -7.08 8.34 11.01
CA TRP A 83 -7.31 7.09 10.27
C TRP A 83 -7.00 5.85 11.09
N ILE A 84 -6.08 5.97 12.06
CA ILE A 84 -5.63 4.93 12.98
C ILE A 84 -5.48 5.48 14.39
#